data_AF-A0A956LBV1-F1
#
_entry.id   AF-A0A956LBV1-F1
#
_cell.length_a   1.000
_cell.length_b   1.000
_cell.length_c   1.000
_cell.angle_alpha   90.00
_cell.angle_beta   90.00
_cell.angle_gamma   90.00
#
_symmetry.space_group_name_H-M   'P 1'
#
loop_
_entity.id
_entity.type
_entity.pdbx_description
1 polymer ?
#
loop_
_entity_poly.entity_id
_entity_poly.type
_entity_poly.pdbx_seq_one_letter_code
_entity_poly.pdbx_strand_id
1 'polypeptide(L)'
;MARPTYRVHLVTHHDGMMTGWLLSAQGALARPPSGYGRDEDEVLSQLALQLEEYSGNRSEFLWTEKLRTRKVKISVHPQTVVKKRHVIAKETVELELTYAWSELEQGGFRVIVPRFGWWIVLEDMSMAAEIIAQAISNAMLGKQPRSLFEFRALSGERVVEWSPSLSRARATAKADRDRLRAPTLHAVAEELVDKARRRRGRPVIGEHELGGVMPL
;
A
#
# COMPACT_ATOMS: atom_id res chain seq x y z
N MET A 1 -3.32 -0.95 -31.79
CA MET A 1 -2.53 -1.04 -30.55
C MET A 1 -3.16 -0.14 -29.50
N ALA A 2 -3.42 -0.63 -28.29
CA ALA A 2 -3.96 0.19 -27.21
C ALA A 2 -2.92 1.19 -26.72
N ARG A 3 -3.34 2.38 -26.32
CA ARG A 3 -2.45 3.40 -25.75
C ARG A 3 -1.93 2.90 -24.40
N PRO A 4 -0.60 2.90 -24.15
CA PRO A 4 -0.07 2.52 -22.85
C PRO A 4 -0.61 3.45 -21.76
N THR A 5 -1.11 2.87 -20.67
CA THR A 5 -1.66 3.60 -19.53
C THR A 5 -1.03 3.11 -18.22
N TYR A 6 -1.17 3.90 -17.17
CA TYR A 6 -0.64 3.56 -15.86
C TYR A 6 -1.67 2.72 -15.08
N ARG A 7 -1.19 1.99 -14.08
CA ARG A 7 -2.02 1.21 -13.16
C ARG A 7 -1.70 1.65 -11.75
N VAL A 8 -2.71 2.12 -11.03
CA VAL A 8 -2.58 2.59 -9.66
C VAL A 8 -3.30 1.62 -8.77
N HIS A 9 -2.58 1.05 -7.80
CA HIS A 9 -3.20 0.31 -6.71
C HIS A 9 -3.60 1.30 -5.61
N LEU A 10 -4.86 1.23 -5.20
CA LEU A 10 -5.47 2.12 -4.22
C LEU A 10 -5.99 1.30 -3.04
N VAL A 11 -5.72 1.79 -1.84
CA VAL A 11 -6.13 1.20 -0.57
C VAL A 11 -6.84 2.26 0.25
N THR A 12 -8.05 1.95 0.72
CA THR A 12 -8.76 2.80 1.69
C THR A 12 -8.51 2.27 3.10
N HIS A 13 -7.93 3.11 3.93
CA HIS A 13 -7.63 2.81 5.33
C HIS A 13 -8.87 2.97 6.20
N HIS A 14 -8.78 2.44 7.42
CA HIS A 14 -9.86 2.47 8.41
C HIS A 14 -10.24 3.89 8.89
N ASP A 15 -9.32 4.84 8.75
CA ASP A 15 -9.51 6.26 9.06
C ASP A 15 -10.18 7.03 7.90
N GLY A 16 -10.52 6.34 6.80
CA GLY A 16 -11.08 6.91 5.59
C GLY A 16 -10.04 7.53 4.64
N MET A 17 -8.77 7.56 5.03
CA MET A 17 -7.69 8.04 4.18
C MET A 17 -7.34 6.99 3.12
N MET A 18 -6.74 7.44 2.03
CA MET A 18 -6.38 6.61 0.90
C MET A 18 -4.88 6.67 0.64
N THR A 19 -4.27 5.52 0.43
CA THR A 19 -2.92 5.41 -0.14
C THR A 19 -3.02 4.84 -1.54
N GLY A 20 -2.21 5.35 -2.45
CA GLY A 20 -2.04 4.77 -3.77
C GLY A 20 -0.59 4.66 -4.18
N TRP A 21 -0.27 3.69 -5.02
CA TRP A 21 1.05 3.56 -5.63
C TRP A 21 0.98 3.02 -7.05
N LEU A 22 1.99 3.35 -7.85
CA LEU A 22 2.12 2.85 -9.21
C LEU A 22 2.55 1.38 -9.23
N LEU A 23 1.86 0.60 -10.06
CA LEU A 23 2.27 -0.75 -10.42
C LEU A 23 3.26 -0.67 -11.59
N SER A 24 4.46 -1.20 -11.39
CA SER A 24 5.44 -1.39 -12.47
C SER A 24 5.03 -2.59 -13.32
N ALA A 25 5.16 -2.53 -14.64
CA ALA A 25 5.00 -3.63 -15.58
C ALA A 25 6.19 -4.62 -15.56
N GLN A 26 7.30 -4.25 -14.91
CA GLN A 26 8.57 -4.99 -14.93
C GLN A 26 8.87 -5.74 -13.61
N GLY A 27 8.01 -5.63 -12.60
CA GLY A 27 8.15 -6.34 -11.33
C GLY A 27 7.92 -5.46 -10.10
N ALA A 28 8.27 -6.00 -8.93
CA ALA A 28 8.19 -5.26 -7.68
C ALA A 28 9.32 -4.23 -7.57
N LEU A 29 8.96 -3.00 -7.20
CA LEU A 29 9.93 -1.94 -6.91
C LEU A 29 10.03 -1.72 -5.41
N ALA A 30 11.25 -1.44 -4.93
CA ALA A 30 11.48 -1.14 -3.52
C ALA A 30 10.81 0.16 -3.05
N ARG A 31 10.65 1.14 -3.95
CA ARG A 31 10.02 2.44 -3.68
C ARG A 31 9.25 2.95 -4.92
N PRO A 32 8.06 2.40 -5.20
CA PRO A 32 7.23 2.93 -6.27
C PRO A 32 6.76 4.36 -5.92
N PRO A 33 6.52 5.23 -6.91
CA PRO A 33 5.80 6.48 -6.70
C PRO A 33 4.48 6.20 -5.97
N SER A 34 4.23 6.96 -4.91
CA SER A 34 3.13 6.75 -3.97
C SER A 34 2.50 8.08 -3.52
N GLY A 35 1.18 8.08 -3.36
CA GLY A 35 0.41 9.22 -2.88
C GLY A 35 -0.43 8.85 -1.66
N TYR A 36 -0.74 9.85 -0.84
CA TYR A 36 -1.62 9.72 0.32
C TYR A 36 -2.56 10.92 0.41
N GLY A 37 -3.85 10.67 0.54
CA GLY A 37 -4.87 11.72 0.53
C GLY A 37 -6.20 11.27 1.09
N ARG A 38 -7.18 12.17 1.13
CA ARG A 38 -8.54 11.87 1.60
C ARG A 38 -9.40 11.20 0.54
N ASP A 39 -9.08 11.45 -0.72
CA ASP A 39 -9.81 10.96 -1.87
C ASP A 39 -8.85 10.49 -2.97
N GLU A 40 -9.43 9.86 -4.00
CA GLU A 40 -8.68 9.35 -5.15
C GLU A 40 -8.01 10.48 -5.93
N ASP A 41 -8.64 11.65 -6.07
CA ASP A 41 -8.11 12.76 -6.86
C ASP A 41 -6.84 13.37 -6.22
N GLU A 42 -6.80 13.50 -4.89
CA GLU A 42 -5.62 13.93 -4.14
C GLU A 42 -4.45 12.95 -4.33
N VAL A 43 -4.71 11.65 -4.21
CA VAL A 43 -3.70 10.60 -4.40
C VAL A 43 -3.17 10.60 -5.83
N LEU A 44 -4.04 10.61 -6.83
CA LEU A 44 -3.65 10.64 -8.25
C LEU A 44 -2.91 11.93 -8.62
N SER A 45 -3.27 13.05 -8.00
CA SER A 45 -2.57 14.33 -8.20
C SER A 45 -1.14 14.29 -7.66
N GLN A 46 -0.94 13.74 -6.46
CA GLN A 46 0.41 13.56 -5.90
C GLN A 46 1.25 12.59 -6.74
N LEU A 47 0.64 11.49 -7.20
CA LEU A 47 1.31 10.53 -8.10
C LEU A 47 1.74 11.19 -9.41
N ALA A 48 0.93 12.09 -9.98
CA ALA A 48 1.32 12.82 -11.19
C ALA A 48 2.54 13.72 -10.98
N LEU A 49 2.61 14.43 -9.85
CA LEU A 49 3.76 15.27 -9.50
C LEU A 49 5.02 14.43 -9.25
N GLN A 50 4.90 13.34 -8.48
CA GLN A 50 6.03 12.45 -8.25
C GLN A 50 6.51 11.77 -9.53
N LEU A 51 5.61 11.40 -10.44
CA LEU A 51 5.97 10.84 -11.73
C LEU A 51 6.69 11.86 -12.63
N GLU A 52 6.34 13.15 -12.52
CA GLU A 52 7.05 14.26 -13.19
C GLU A 52 8.48 14.42 -12.63
N GLU A 53 8.65 14.26 -11.32
CA GLU A 53 9.96 14.35 -10.63
C GLU A 53 10.76 13.04 -10.70
N TYR A 54 10.14 11.93 -11.12
CA TYR A 54 10.79 10.63 -11.16
C TYR A 54 11.93 10.62 -12.17
N SER A 55 13.15 10.41 -11.66
CA SER A 55 14.39 10.36 -12.44
C SER A 55 14.66 9.00 -13.09
N GLY A 56 13.91 7.96 -12.71
CA GLY A 56 14.03 6.62 -13.26
C GLY A 56 13.30 6.43 -14.59
N ASN A 57 13.30 5.19 -15.09
CA ASN A 57 12.66 4.86 -16.36
C ASN A 57 11.13 4.77 -16.21
N ARG A 58 10.40 5.83 -16.58
CA ARG A 58 8.93 5.87 -16.50
C ARG A 58 8.22 4.79 -17.32
N SER A 59 8.86 4.25 -18.35
CA SER A 59 8.28 3.17 -19.15
C SER A 59 8.10 1.89 -18.36
N GLU A 60 8.80 1.74 -17.22
CA GLU A 60 8.59 0.61 -16.30
C GLU A 60 7.18 0.58 -15.72
N PHE A 61 6.45 1.71 -15.69
CA PHE A 61 5.08 1.78 -15.15
C PHE A 61 3.99 1.77 -16.21
N LEU A 62 4.36 1.70 -17.49
CA LEU A 62 3.40 1.70 -18.59
C LEU A 62 2.93 0.28 -18.86
N TRP A 63 1.61 0.12 -18.90
CA TRP A 63 0.93 -1.13 -19.20
C TRP A 63 0.24 -1.02 -20.55
N THR A 64 0.47 -2.01 -21.41
CA THR A 64 -0.30 -2.19 -22.66
C THR A 64 -1.44 -3.19 -22.44
N GLU A 65 -1.29 -4.09 -21.48
CA GLU A 65 -2.25 -5.12 -21.15
C GLU A 65 -3.42 -4.57 -20.31
N LYS A 66 -4.59 -5.17 -20.52
CA LYS A 66 -5.77 -4.88 -19.72
C LYS A 66 -5.72 -5.71 -18.43
N LEU A 67 -5.28 -5.08 -17.34
CA LEU A 67 -5.38 -5.67 -16.01
C LEU A 67 -6.85 -5.75 -15.58
N ARG A 68 -7.28 -6.95 -15.21
CA ARG A 68 -8.56 -7.21 -14.54
C ARG A 68 -8.29 -7.43 -13.06
N THR A 69 -9.19 -6.99 -12.19
CA THR A 69 -9.07 -7.19 -10.75
C THR A 69 -10.07 -8.22 -10.26
N ARG A 70 -9.66 -9.01 -9.28
CA ARG A 70 -10.54 -9.96 -8.61
C ARG A 70 -10.16 -10.05 -7.13
N LYS A 71 -11.17 -10.27 -6.30
CA LYS A 71 -10.99 -10.56 -4.89
C LYS A 71 -10.94 -12.06 -4.66
N VAL A 72 -10.13 -12.48 -3.71
CA VAL A 72 -10.08 -13.85 -3.22
C VAL A 72 -10.21 -13.85 -1.70
N LYS A 73 -11.04 -14.76 -1.20
CA LYS A 73 -11.14 -15.07 0.22
C LYS A 73 -10.35 -16.34 0.46
N ILE A 74 -9.46 -16.30 1.45
CA ILE A 74 -8.50 -17.35 1.74
C ILE A 74 -8.52 -17.60 3.24
N SER A 75 -8.72 -18.85 3.62
CA SER A 75 -8.54 -19.30 5.00
C SER A 75 -7.12 -19.84 5.14
N VAL A 76 -6.33 -19.29 6.07
CA VAL A 76 -4.98 -19.78 6.34
C VAL A 76 -4.81 -20.14 7.80
N HIS A 77 -4.02 -21.19 8.08
CA HIS A 77 -3.55 -21.48 9.42
C HIS A 77 -2.29 -20.67 9.71
N PRO A 78 -2.31 -19.73 10.67
CA PRO A 78 -1.10 -19.02 11.06
C PRO A 78 0.01 -19.97 11.47
N GLN A 79 1.23 -19.67 11.03
CA GLN A 79 2.41 -20.47 11.35
C GLN A 79 3.39 -19.63 12.17
N THR A 80 3.94 -20.23 13.22
CA THR A 80 4.99 -19.62 14.05
C THR A 80 6.16 -20.58 14.17
N VAL A 81 7.34 -20.08 14.58
CA VAL A 81 8.52 -20.91 14.82
C VAL A 81 8.76 -20.97 16.33
N VAL A 82 8.61 -22.17 16.91
CA VAL A 82 8.93 -22.45 18.31
C VAL A 82 10.11 -23.40 18.34
N LYS A 83 11.23 -22.99 18.96
CA LYS A 83 12.45 -23.82 19.09
C LYS A 83 12.89 -24.44 17.75
N LYS A 84 12.97 -23.62 16.69
CA LYS A 84 13.34 -24.02 15.31
C LYS A 84 12.38 -25.02 14.63
N ARG A 85 11.17 -25.24 15.18
CA ARG A 85 10.13 -26.05 14.56
C ARG A 85 8.94 -25.19 14.19
N HIS A 86 8.35 -25.45 13.04
CA HIS A 86 7.10 -24.81 12.63
C HIS A 86 5.95 -25.37 13.45
N VAL A 87 5.18 -24.48 14.07
CA VAL A 87 3.94 -24.80 14.78
C VAL A 87 2.80 -24.14 14.02
N ILE A 88 1.86 -24.95 13.57
CA ILE A 88 0.68 -24.53 12.82
C ILE A 88 -0.45 -24.36 13.84
N ALA A 89 -1.07 -23.18 13.87
CA ALA A 89 -2.19 -22.91 14.76
C ALA A 89 -3.44 -23.72 14.34
N LYS A 90 -4.23 -24.15 15.33
CA LYS A 90 -5.48 -24.87 15.09
C LYS A 90 -6.54 -23.98 14.43
N GLU A 91 -6.63 -22.73 14.86
CA GLU A 91 -7.60 -21.76 14.35
C GLU A 91 -7.12 -21.17 13.02
N THR A 92 -8.06 -20.99 12.09
CA THR A 92 -7.81 -20.32 10.82
C THR A 92 -8.06 -18.82 10.93
N VAL A 93 -7.40 -18.07 10.06
CA VAL A 93 -7.67 -16.65 9.85
C VAL A 93 -8.17 -16.45 8.44
N GLU A 94 -9.35 -15.83 8.32
CA GLU A 94 -9.94 -15.46 7.04
C GLU A 94 -9.31 -14.16 6.53
N LEU A 95 -8.75 -14.24 5.32
CA LEU A 95 -8.10 -13.14 4.63
C LEU A 95 -8.90 -12.83 3.36
N GLU A 96 -9.12 -11.54 3.09
CA GLU A 96 -9.64 -11.07 1.79
C GLU A 96 -8.57 -10.20 1.13
N LEU A 97 -8.22 -10.56 -0.11
CA LEU A 97 -7.17 -9.88 -0.88
C LEU A 97 -7.66 -9.56 -2.28
N THR A 98 -7.23 -8.41 -2.81
CA THR A 98 -7.40 -8.09 -4.22
C THR A 98 -6.13 -8.45 -4.98
N TYR A 99 -6.29 -9.16 -6.11
CA TYR A 99 -5.22 -9.36 -7.08
C TYR A 99 -5.62 -8.80 -8.44
N ALA A 100 -4.62 -8.38 -9.22
CA ALA A 100 -4.78 -8.00 -10.61
C ALA A 100 -4.23 -9.09 -11.53
N TRP A 101 -4.78 -9.24 -12.73
CA TRP A 101 -4.31 -10.23 -13.68
C TRP A 101 -4.46 -9.79 -15.13
N SER A 102 -3.62 -10.34 -16.01
CA SER A 102 -3.71 -10.21 -17.47
C SER A 102 -3.32 -11.50 -18.16
N GLU A 103 -3.89 -11.73 -19.34
CA GLU A 103 -3.45 -12.77 -20.28
C GLU A 103 -2.10 -12.38 -20.88
N LEU A 104 -1.21 -13.35 -21.05
CA LEU A 104 0.09 -13.17 -21.71
C LEU A 104 -0.01 -13.60 -23.19
N GLU A 105 0.74 -12.93 -24.07
CA GLU A 105 0.72 -13.22 -25.51
C GLU A 105 1.14 -14.66 -25.84
N GLN A 106 2.05 -15.23 -25.06
CA GLN A 106 2.57 -16.60 -25.23
C GLN A 106 1.72 -17.67 -24.53
N GLY A 107 0.55 -17.30 -24.00
CA GLY A 107 -0.29 -18.15 -23.17
C GLY A 107 0.00 -18.00 -21.67
N GLY A 108 -0.97 -18.42 -20.86
CA GLY A 108 -0.95 -18.24 -19.42
C GLY A 108 -1.39 -16.85 -18.95
N PHE A 109 -1.29 -16.64 -17.64
CA PHE A 109 -1.82 -15.49 -16.92
C PHE A 109 -0.76 -14.92 -16.00
N ARG A 110 -0.53 -13.61 -16.09
CA ARG A 110 0.20 -12.87 -15.06
C ARG A 110 -0.77 -12.50 -13.94
N VAL A 111 -0.45 -12.87 -12.72
CA VAL A 111 -1.18 -12.51 -11.49
C VAL A 111 -0.29 -11.67 -10.60
N ILE A 112 -0.81 -10.55 -10.17
CA ILE A 112 -0.13 -9.56 -9.35
C ILE A 112 -0.92 -9.44 -8.05
N VAL A 113 -0.23 -9.57 -6.92
CA VAL A 113 -0.81 -9.28 -5.60
C VAL A 113 -0.15 -7.99 -5.10
N PRO A 114 -0.74 -6.81 -5.40
CA PRO A 114 -0.07 -5.52 -5.21
C PRO A 114 0.40 -5.28 -3.79
N ARG A 115 -0.41 -5.69 -2.81
CA ARG A 115 -0.16 -5.51 -1.38
C ARG A 115 1.19 -6.09 -0.93
N PHE A 116 1.59 -7.21 -1.50
CA PHE A 116 2.85 -7.88 -1.16
C PHE A 116 3.91 -7.72 -2.25
N GLY A 117 3.59 -7.02 -3.35
CA GLY A 117 4.44 -6.91 -4.52
C GLY A 117 4.71 -8.26 -5.20
N TRP A 118 3.82 -9.24 -5.08
CA TRP A 118 4.06 -10.56 -5.67
C TRP A 118 3.61 -10.63 -7.12
N TRP A 119 4.43 -11.34 -7.91
CA TRP A 119 4.27 -11.55 -9.33
C TRP A 119 4.34 -13.03 -9.60
N ILE A 120 3.25 -13.58 -10.13
CA ILE A 120 3.07 -15.00 -10.33
C ILE A 120 2.61 -15.19 -11.76
N VAL A 121 3.22 -16.14 -12.47
CA VAL A 121 2.74 -16.58 -13.78
C VAL A 121 2.06 -17.91 -13.60
N LEU A 122 0.84 -18.04 -14.12
CA LEU A 122 0.01 -19.24 -14.02
C LEU A 122 -0.34 -19.73 -15.43
N GLU A 123 -0.39 -21.04 -15.60
CA GLU A 123 -0.87 -21.63 -16.85
C GLU A 123 -2.41 -21.56 -16.94
N ASP A 124 -3.08 -21.76 -15.82
CA ASP A 124 -4.55 -21.68 -15.67
C ASP A 124 -4.92 -20.72 -14.54
N MET A 125 -5.82 -19.79 -14.86
CA MET A 125 -6.37 -18.82 -13.93
C MET A 125 -7.18 -19.46 -12.79
N SER A 126 -7.70 -20.68 -12.99
CA SER A 126 -8.41 -21.43 -11.95
C SER A 126 -7.52 -21.70 -10.71
N MET A 127 -6.20 -21.84 -10.92
CA MET A 127 -5.21 -22.10 -9.88
C MET A 127 -4.88 -20.87 -9.02
N ALA A 128 -5.31 -19.66 -9.43
CA ALA A 128 -4.86 -18.42 -8.79
C ALA A 128 -5.16 -18.38 -7.28
N ALA A 129 -6.36 -18.84 -6.87
CA ALA A 129 -6.74 -18.80 -5.47
C ALA A 129 -5.84 -19.70 -4.60
N GLU A 130 -5.56 -20.92 -5.06
CA GLU A 130 -4.74 -21.90 -4.37
C GLU A 130 -3.28 -21.43 -4.28
N ILE A 131 -2.71 -20.96 -5.39
CA ILE A 131 -1.31 -20.49 -5.43
C ILE A 131 -1.12 -19.24 -4.56
N ILE A 132 -2.08 -18.31 -4.55
CA ILE A 132 -2.03 -17.15 -3.64
C ILE A 132 -2.11 -17.63 -2.18
N ALA A 133 -2.97 -18.61 -1.85
CA ALA A 133 -3.07 -19.16 -0.50
C ALA A 133 -1.76 -19.80 -0.03
N GLN A 134 -1.11 -20.55 -0.91
CA GLN A 134 0.20 -21.15 -0.65
C GLN A 134 1.28 -20.09 -0.45
N ALA A 135 1.32 -19.06 -1.30
CA ALA A 135 2.26 -17.95 -1.18
C ALA A 135 2.10 -17.20 0.16
N ILE A 136 0.87 -16.96 0.62
CA ILE A 136 0.59 -16.37 1.93
C ILE A 136 1.08 -17.27 3.05
N SER A 137 0.73 -18.55 3.00
CA SER A 137 1.13 -19.52 4.03
C SER A 137 2.65 -19.57 4.17
N ASN A 138 3.37 -19.52 3.04
CA ASN A 138 4.83 -19.46 3.02
C ASN A 138 5.37 -18.11 3.53
N ALA A 139 4.76 -16.99 3.14
CA ALA A 139 5.18 -15.67 3.60
C ALA A 139 5.00 -15.49 5.12
N MET A 140 4.04 -16.20 5.70
CA MET A 140 3.77 -16.26 7.13
C MET A 140 4.79 -17.10 7.92
N LEU A 141 5.56 -17.97 7.26
CA LEU A 141 6.57 -18.80 7.92
C LEU A 141 7.63 -17.94 8.62
N GLY A 142 7.73 -18.08 9.95
CA GLY A 142 8.76 -17.43 10.74
C GLY A 142 8.57 -15.93 10.95
N LYS A 143 7.42 -15.36 10.53
CA LYS A 143 7.09 -13.96 10.81
C LYS A 143 6.56 -13.78 12.23
N GLN A 144 6.79 -12.60 12.79
CA GLN A 144 6.25 -12.21 14.10
C GLN A 144 4.74 -11.93 13.99
N PRO A 145 3.94 -12.15 15.04
CA PRO A 145 2.48 -11.91 15.02
C PRO A 145 2.06 -10.50 14.57
N ARG A 146 2.94 -9.49 14.70
CA ARG A 146 2.71 -8.13 14.18
C ARG A 146 2.62 -8.04 12.66
N SER A 147 3.17 -8.99 11.91
CA SER A 147 3.01 -9.03 10.44
C SER A 147 1.61 -9.47 10.02
N LEU A 148 0.81 -10.07 10.91
CA LEU A 148 -0.59 -10.43 10.61
C LEU A 148 -1.46 -9.20 10.27
N PHE A 149 -1.05 -8.00 10.70
CA PHE A 149 -1.70 -6.76 10.30
C PHE A 149 -1.64 -6.53 8.79
N GLU A 150 -0.58 -6.99 8.12
CA GLU A 150 -0.43 -6.91 6.66
C GLU A 150 -1.39 -7.84 5.91
N PHE A 151 -2.13 -8.71 6.60
CA PHE A 151 -3.08 -9.64 5.98
C PHE A 151 -4.55 -9.32 6.30
N ARG A 152 -4.82 -8.39 7.24
CA ARG A 152 -6.19 -7.97 7.57
C ARG A 152 -6.93 -7.50 6.32
N ALA A 153 -8.23 -7.79 6.24
CA ALA A 153 -9.09 -7.24 5.21
C ALA A 153 -9.00 -5.71 5.24
N LEU A 154 -8.54 -5.12 4.14
CA LEU A 154 -8.58 -3.68 3.95
C LEU A 154 -9.83 -3.34 3.16
N SER A 155 -10.60 -2.38 3.65
CA SER A 155 -11.74 -1.85 2.92
C SER A 155 -11.27 -1.23 1.60
N GLY A 156 -11.96 -1.55 0.50
CA GLY A 156 -11.84 -0.78 -0.75
C GLY A 156 -10.55 -0.97 -1.57
N GLU A 157 -9.76 -2.02 -1.36
CA GLU A 157 -8.58 -2.32 -2.19
C GLU A 157 -8.95 -2.55 -3.67
N ARG A 158 -8.40 -1.72 -4.57
CA ARG A 158 -8.66 -1.78 -6.02
C ARG A 158 -7.43 -1.40 -6.85
N VAL A 159 -7.44 -1.79 -8.13
CA VAL A 159 -6.48 -1.29 -9.13
C VAL A 159 -7.27 -0.55 -10.19
N VAL A 160 -6.83 0.67 -10.51
CA VAL A 160 -7.46 1.54 -11.51
C VAL A 160 -6.52 1.82 -12.67
N GLU A 161 -7.10 1.94 -13.86
CA GLU A 161 -6.42 2.47 -15.03
C GLU A 161 -6.37 3.99 -14.95
N TRP A 162 -5.19 4.57 -15.14
CA TRP A 162 -4.96 5.99 -14.94
C TRP A 162 -4.08 6.61 -16.02
N SER A 163 -4.36 7.87 -16.33
CA SER A 163 -3.55 8.72 -17.21
C SER A 163 -3.25 10.04 -16.48
N PRO A 164 -1.98 10.42 -16.30
CA PRO A 164 -1.61 11.60 -15.53
C PRO A 164 -2.08 12.89 -16.21
N SER A 165 -2.56 13.83 -15.40
CA SER A 165 -2.92 15.18 -15.82
C SER A 165 -2.22 16.20 -14.92
N LEU A 166 -1.13 16.80 -15.41
CA LEU A 166 -0.33 17.76 -14.62
C LEU A 166 -1.10 19.05 -14.31
N SER A 167 -1.99 19.48 -15.21
CA SER A 167 -2.86 20.64 -14.96
C SER A 167 -3.80 20.38 -13.80
N ARG A 168 -4.44 19.21 -13.76
CA ARG A 168 -5.28 18.79 -12.63
C ARG A 168 -4.45 18.66 -11.36
N ALA A 169 -3.30 18.02 -11.43
CA ALA A 169 -2.42 17.81 -10.28
C ALA A 169 -1.98 19.13 -9.61
N ARG A 170 -1.55 20.11 -10.42
CA ARG A 170 -1.16 21.44 -9.93
C ARG A 170 -2.34 22.21 -9.34
N ALA A 171 -3.53 22.07 -9.90
CA ALA A 171 -4.74 22.67 -9.35
C ALA A 171 -5.10 22.09 -7.97
N THR A 172 -5.07 20.76 -7.82
CA THR A 172 -5.31 20.08 -6.54
C THR A 172 -4.28 20.48 -5.49
N ALA A 173 -2.99 20.51 -5.84
CA ALA A 173 -1.91 20.91 -4.93
C ALA A 173 -2.06 22.38 -4.46
N LYS A 174 -2.54 23.27 -5.34
CA LYS A 174 -2.86 24.66 -4.96
C LYS A 174 -4.02 24.70 -3.97
N ALA A 175 -5.11 23.98 -4.25
CA ALA A 175 -6.27 23.93 -3.37
C ALA A 175 -5.93 23.39 -1.97
N ASP A 176 -5.10 22.34 -1.89
CA ASP A 176 -4.66 21.80 -0.61
C ASP A 176 -3.75 22.77 0.16
N ARG A 177 -2.83 23.46 -0.53
CA ARG A 177 -2.03 24.54 0.08
C ARG A 177 -2.91 25.66 0.64
N ASP A 178 -3.94 26.06 -0.08
CA ASP A 178 -4.87 27.10 0.36
C ASP A 178 -5.69 26.64 1.59
N ARG A 179 -6.02 25.33 1.70
CA ARG A 179 -6.63 24.75 2.91
C ARG A 179 -5.66 24.72 4.11
N LEU A 180 -4.41 24.32 3.91
CA LEU A 180 -3.38 24.31 4.96
C LEU A 180 -3.03 25.72 5.47
N ARG A 181 -3.29 26.74 4.65
CA ARG A 181 -3.22 28.16 5.04
C ARG A 181 -4.38 28.63 5.91
N ALA A 182 -5.28 27.73 6.34
CA ALA A 182 -6.26 28.06 7.37
C ALA A 182 -5.52 28.62 8.62
N PRO A 183 -5.94 29.78 9.16
CA PRO A 183 -5.16 30.51 10.17
C PRO A 183 -4.76 29.66 11.38
N THR A 184 -5.66 28.77 11.80
CA THR A 184 -5.45 27.88 12.95
C THR A 184 -4.40 26.81 12.69
N LEU A 185 -4.39 26.18 11.51
CA LEU A 185 -3.39 25.15 11.18
C LEU A 185 -2.00 25.78 11.01
N HIS A 186 -1.94 26.98 10.41
CA HIS A 186 -0.70 27.73 10.31
C HIS A 186 -0.16 28.11 11.70
N ALA A 187 -1.01 28.60 12.61
CA ALA A 187 -0.63 28.91 13.98
C ALA A 187 -0.09 27.69 14.73
N VAL A 188 -0.74 26.51 14.60
CA VAL A 188 -0.26 25.26 15.20
C VAL A 188 1.07 24.81 14.59
N ALA A 189 1.24 24.94 13.27
CA ALA A 189 2.49 24.61 12.60
C ALA A 189 3.65 25.50 13.09
N GLU A 190 3.43 26.81 13.19
CA GLU A 190 4.41 27.76 13.76
C GLU A 190 4.72 27.43 15.22
N GLU A 191 3.70 27.11 16.03
CA GLU A 191 3.90 26.70 17.44
C GLU A 191 4.73 25.41 17.55
N LEU A 192 4.51 24.44 16.67
CA LEU A 192 5.29 23.20 16.62
C LEU A 192 6.73 23.44 16.15
N VAL A 193 6.95 24.33 15.18
CA VAL A 193 8.29 24.73 14.72
C VAL A 193 9.03 25.47 15.84
N ASP A 194 8.36 26.36 16.56
CA ASP A 194 8.91 27.07 17.72
C ASP A 194 9.24 26.10 18.86
N LYS A 195 8.35 25.15 19.17
CA LYS A 195 8.61 24.08 20.13
C LYS A 195 9.80 23.21 19.71
N ALA A 196 9.92 22.84 18.44
CA ALA A 196 11.03 22.05 17.92
C ALA A 196 12.36 22.81 17.96
N ARG A 197 12.36 24.11 17.63
CA ARG A 197 13.53 24.99 17.76
C ARG A 197 13.98 25.11 19.22
N ARG A 198 13.03 25.25 20.15
CA ARG A 198 13.29 25.28 21.61
C ARG A 198 13.74 23.92 22.17
N ARG A 199 13.34 22.81 21.54
CA ARG A 199 13.67 21.43 21.97
C ARG A 199 14.96 20.84 21.36
N ARG A 200 15.77 21.60 20.61
CA ARG A 200 17.13 21.19 20.17
C ARG A 200 18.11 20.83 21.30
N GLY A 201 17.67 20.76 22.57
CA GLY A 201 18.45 20.30 23.72
C GLY A 201 17.96 19.02 24.43
N ARG A 202 16.77 18.46 24.17
CA ARG A 202 16.32 17.22 24.84
C ARG A 202 15.37 16.38 23.97
N PRO A 203 15.65 15.08 23.77
CA PRO A 203 14.71 14.17 23.11
C PRO A 203 13.49 13.96 24.00
N VAL A 204 12.29 14.09 23.44
CA VAL A 204 11.05 13.74 24.14
C VAL A 204 10.70 12.30 23.81
N ILE A 205 11.16 11.40 24.68
CA ILE A 205 10.54 10.08 24.87
C ILE A 205 9.35 10.32 25.78
N GLY A 206 8.17 9.86 25.37
CA GLY A 206 6.92 10.12 26.08
C GLY A 206 6.93 9.62 27.51
N GLU A 207 6.64 10.50 28.46
CA GLU A 207 6.22 10.11 29.81
C GLU A 207 4.75 9.70 29.73
N HIS A 208 4.53 8.39 29.57
CA HIS A 208 3.30 7.78 30.02
C HIS A 208 3.40 7.66 31.54
N GLU A 209 2.57 8.40 32.28
CA GLU A 209 2.32 8.14 33.69
C GLU A 209 1.63 6.78 33.82
N LEU A 210 2.41 5.73 34.05
CA LEU A 210 1.93 4.48 34.62
C LEU A 210 2.14 4.57 36.12
N GLY A 211 1.02 4.50 36.85
CA GLY A 211 0.98 4.55 38.30
C GLY A 211 1.96 3.58 38.97
N GLY A 212 2.65 4.09 39.98
CA GLY A 212 3.53 3.34 40.87
C GLY A 212 3.16 3.63 42.33
N VAL A 213 2.45 2.66 42.90
CA VAL A 213 2.37 2.23 44.30
C VAL A 213 3.30 2.95 45.29
N MET A 214 2.70 3.56 46.33
CA MET A 214 3.38 4.00 47.56
C MET A 214 3.71 2.78 48.44
N PRO A 215 4.88 2.75 49.10
CA PRO A 215 5.26 1.67 50.00
C PRO A 215 4.69 1.90 51.40
N LEU A 216 4.16 0.83 52.01
CA LEU A 216 4.37 0.42 53.41
C LEU A 216 4.15 -1.09 53.50
#